data_AF-A0A372JFJ3-F1
#
_entry.id   AF-A0A372JFJ3-F1
#
_cell.length_a   1.000
_cell.length_b   1.000
_cell.length_c   1.000
_cell.angle_alpha   90.00
_cell.angle_beta   90.00
_cell.angle_gamma   90.00
#
_symmetry.space_group_name_H-M   'P 1'
#
loop_
_entity.id
_entity.type
_entity.pdbx_description
1 polymer ?
#
loop_
_entity_poly.entity_id
_entity_poly.type
_entity_poly.pdbx_seq_one_letter_code
_entity_poly.pdbx_strand_id
1 'polypeptide(L)' 'MESDEARAKVELANARYLQAREEADQAAADLVAACAEAARSGHSIEDLAGETGFTAAELRRRIRELGTVPEAG' A
#
# COMPACT_ATOMS: atom_id res chain seq x y z
N MET A 1 -3.95 39.71 2.92
CA MET A 1 -4.15 38.87 4.12
C MET A 1 -5.01 37.64 3.82
N GLU A 2 -6.17 37.75 3.15
CA GLU A 2 -7.02 36.58 2.83
C GLU A 2 -6.35 35.53 1.91
N SER A 3 -5.48 35.99 1.00
CA SER A 3 -4.68 35.11 0.14
C SER A 3 -3.70 34.22 0.92
N ASP A 4 -3.21 34.66 2.08
CA ASP A 4 -2.23 33.92 2.86
C ASP A 4 -2.91 32.82 3.70
N GLU A 5 -4.12 33.09 4.20
CA GLU A 5 -4.92 32.09 4.92
C GLU A 5 -5.41 30.97 3.99
N ALA A 6 -5.89 31.33 2.79
CA ALA A 6 -6.29 30.34 1.79
C ALA A 6 -5.13 29.42 1.39
N ARG A 7 -3.94 30.00 1.19
CA ARG A 7 -2.72 29.24 0.89
C ARG A 7 -2.30 28.33 2.04
N ALA A 8 -2.32 28.82 3.28
CA ALA A 8 -1.99 28.02 4.46
C ALA A 8 -2.96 26.81 4.63
N LYS A 9 -4.24 27.00 4.32
CA LYS A 9 -5.24 25.91 4.32
C LYS A 9 -4.92 24.85 3.26
N VAL A 10 -4.51 25.26 2.06
CA VAL A 10 -4.10 24.33 0.99
C VAL A 10 -2.84 23.57 1.40
N GLU A 11 -1.83 24.26 1.93
CA GLU A 11 -0.57 23.63 2.38
C GLU A 11 -0.85 22.58 3.47
N LEU A 12 -1.70 22.91 4.46
CA LEU A 12 -2.10 21.96 5.50
C LEU A 12 -2.89 20.76 4.94
N ALA A 13 -3.86 21.01 4.05
CA ALA A 13 -4.64 19.94 3.44
C ALA A 13 -3.76 19.00 2.60
N ASN A 14 -2.81 19.56 1.85
CA ASN A 14 -1.87 18.79 1.06
C ASN A 14 -0.93 17.95 1.95
N ALA A 15 -0.42 18.51 3.05
CA ALA A 15 0.41 17.76 3.99
C ALA A 15 -0.35 16.57 4.58
N ARG A 16 -1.61 16.76 5.01
CA ARG A 16 -2.47 15.67 5.50
C ARG A 16 -2.75 14.61 4.45
N TYR A 17 -2.98 15.03 3.21
CA TYR A 17 -3.18 14.10 2.09
C TYR A 17 -1.94 13.25 1.83
N LEU A 18 -0.75 13.88 1.78
CA LEU A 18 0.50 13.15 1.56
C LEU A 18 0.79 12.15 2.68
N GLN A 19 0.57 12.55 3.94
CA GLN A 19 0.72 11.65 5.08
C GLN A 19 -0.24 10.45 4.97
N ALA A 20 -1.53 10.69 4.74
CA ALA A 20 -2.51 9.61 4.62
C ALA A 20 -2.19 8.67 3.44
N ARG A 21 -1.66 9.22 2.34
CA ARG A 21 -1.22 8.42 1.20
C ARG A 21 -0.02 7.55 1.56
N GLU A 22 0.98 8.08 2.26
CA GLU A 22 2.15 7.33 2.71
C GLU A 22 1.75 6.20 3.66
N GLU A 23 0.87 6.48 4.62
CA GLU A 23 0.31 5.47 5.54
C GLU A 23 -0.45 4.37 4.77
N ALA A 24 -1.24 4.74 3.75
CA ALA A 24 -1.94 3.79 2.90
C ALA A 24 -0.99 2.94 2.03
N ASP A 25 0.07 3.56 1.49
CA ASP A 25 1.09 2.88 0.71
C ASP A 25 1.84 1.85 1.59
N GLN A 26 2.19 2.21 2.83
CA GLN A 26 2.80 1.30 3.79
C GLN A 26 1.86 0.15 4.19
N ALA A 27 0.61 0.45 4.53
CA ALA A 27 -0.38 -0.57 4.89
C ALA A 27 -0.62 -1.56 3.73
N ALA A 28 -0.59 -1.07 2.49
CA ALA A 28 -0.70 -1.91 1.31
C ALA A 28 0.53 -2.82 1.12
N ALA A 29 1.73 -2.33 1.44
CA ALA A 29 2.95 -3.14 1.41
C ALA A 29 2.92 -4.24 2.49
N ASP A 30 2.53 -3.89 3.72
CA ASP A 30 2.40 -4.84 4.84
C ASP A 30 1.38 -5.94 4.52
N LEU A 31 0.24 -5.56 3.92
CA LEU A 31 -0.77 -6.53 3.49
C LEU A 31 -0.24 -7.50 2.42
N VAL A 32 0.51 -7.00 1.43
CA VAL A 32 1.11 -7.84 0.40
C VAL A 32 2.16 -8.78 1.00
N ALA A 33 2.98 -8.30 1.94
CA ALA A 33 3.96 -9.12 2.64
C ALA A 33 3.29 -10.26 3.43
N ALA A 34 2.23 -9.97 4.17
CA ALA A 34 1.44 -10.97 4.89
C ALA A 34 0.80 -11.99 3.93
N CYS A 35 0.27 -11.55 2.78
CA CYS A 35 -0.24 -12.46 1.75
C CYS A 35 0.87 -13.35 1.17
N ALA A 36 2.08 -12.82 0.97
CA ALA A 36 3.22 -13.59 0.49
C ALA A 36 3.65 -14.66 1.51
N GLU A 37 3.62 -14.34 2.80
CA GLU A 37 3.87 -15.30 3.89
C GLU A 37 2.81 -16.40 3.92
N ALA A 38 1.53 -16.04 3.90
CA ALA A 38 0.42 -17.01 3.87
C ALA A 38 0.51 -17.93 2.65
N ALA A 39 0.85 -17.39 1.47
CA ALA A 39 1.06 -18.18 0.27
C ALA A 39 2.22 -19.17 0.41
N ARG A 40 3.34 -18.76 1.04
CA ARG A 40 4.46 -19.66 1.37
C ARG A 40 4.06 -20.76 2.36
N SER A 41 3.10 -20.50 3.23
CA SER A 41 2.53 -21.47 4.17
C SER A 41 1.46 -22.39 3.55
N GLY A 42 1.14 -22.23 2.26
CA GLY A 42 0.27 -23.13 1.51
C GLY A 42 -1.13 -22.59 1.22
N HIS A 43 -1.43 -21.34 1.55
CA HIS A 43 -2.69 -20.70 1.14
C HIS A 43 -2.67 -20.35 -0.36
N SER A 44 -3.81 -20.48 -1.04
CA SER A 44 -3.93 -20.07 -2.44
C SER A 44 -4.05 -18.55 -2.56
N ILE A 45 -3.57 -17.98 -3.66
CA ILE A 45 -3.69 -16.52 -3.89
C ILE A 45 -5.16 -16.13 -4.16
N GLU A 46 -5.94 -17.06 -4.68
CA GLU A 46 -7.36 -16.92 -4.93
C GLU A 46 -8.16 -16.75 -3.64
N ASP A 47 -7.86 -17.54 -2.61
CA ASP A 47 -8.51 -17.42 -1.30
C ASP A 47 -8.12 -16.11 -0.62
N LEU A 48 -6.82 -15.77 -0.63
CA LEU A 48 -6.31 -14.52 -0.07
C LEU A 48 -6.89 -13.28 -0.78
N ALA A 49 -7.13 -13.35 -2.09
CA ALA A 49 -7.80 -12.28 -2.80
C ALA A 49 -9.25 -12.08 -2.34
N GLY A 50 -9.95 -13.15 -1.94
CA GLY A 50 -11.29 -13.07 -1.37
C GLY A 50 -11.35 -12.38 0.00
N GLU A 51 -10.23 -12.33 0.72
CA GLU A 51 -10.11 -11.70 2.04
C GLU A 51 -9.54 -10.28 1.98
N THR A 52 -9.15 -9.81 0.79
CA THR A 52 -8.52 -8.50 0.59
C THR A 52 -9.28 -7.64 -0.41
N GLY A 53 -8.86 -6.37 -0.54
CA GLY A 53 -9.36 -5.47 -1.58
C GLY A 53 -8.70 -5.68 -2.96
N PHE A 54 -7.80 -6.65 -3.11
CA PHE A 54 -7.06 -6.89 -4.35
C PHE A 54 -7.65 -8.03 -5.15
N THR A 55 -7.56 -7.94 -6.46
CA THR A 55 -7.76 -9.11 -7.31
C THR A 55 -6.59 -10.10 -7.15
N ALA A 56 -6.84 -11.39 -7.39
CA ALA A 56 -5.78 -12.40 -7.40
C ALA A 56 -4.66 -12.07 -8.41
N ALA A 57 -4.98 -11.41 -9.52
CA ALA A 57 -3.99 -10.98 -10.50
C ALA A 57 -3.07 -9.87 -9.95
N GLU A 58 -3.64 -8.88 -9.27
CA GLU A 58 -2.87 -7.81 -8.61
C GLU A 58 -1.99 -8.34 -7.49
N LEU A 59 -2.52 -9.24 -6.65
CA LEU A 59 -1.75 -9.89 -5.59
C LEU A 59 -0.55 -10.65 -6.16
N ARG A 60 -0.73 -11.47 -7.20
CA ARG A 60 0.40 -12.17 -7.86
C ARG A 60 1.45 -11.20 -8.40
N ARG A 61 1.01 -10.08 -9.01
CA ARG A 61 1.93 -9.07 -9.54
C ARG A 61 2.73 -8.43 -8.40
N ARG A 62 2.05 -7.96 -7.35
CA ARG A 62 2.67 -7.27 -6.20
C ARG A 62 3.60 -8.18 -5.40
N ILE A 63 3.21 -9.44 -5.16
CA ILE A 63 4.07 -10.42 -4.47
C ILE A 63 5.34 -10.70 -5.29
N ARG A 64 5.21 -10.80 -6.61
CA ARG A 64 6.36 -10.96 -7.51
C ARG A 64 7.28 -9.74 -7.45
N GLU A 65 6.71 -8.54 -7.51
CA GLU A 65 7.46 -7.28 -7.38
C GLU A 65 8.24 -7.25 -6.06
N LEU A 66 7.58 -7.60 -4.94
CA LEU A 66 8.21 -7.67 -3.62
C LEU A 66 9.43 -8.62 -3.60
N GLY A 67 9.33 -9.79 -4.23
CA GLY A 67 10.44 -10.75 -4.32
C GLY A 67 11.56 -10.36 -5.31
N THR A 68 11.35 -9.33 -6.13
CA THR A 68 12.36 -8.80 -7.07
C THR A 68 13.02 -7.52 -6.58
N VAL A 69 12.47 -6.87 -5.55
CA VAL A 69 13.13 -5.76 -4.88
C VAL A 69 14.27 -6.37 -4.06
N PRO A 70 15.56 -6.10 -4.36
CA PRO A 70 16.63 -6.54 -3.49
C PRO A 70 16.38 -5.96 -2.10
N GLU A 71 16.42 -6.79 -1.06
CA GLU A 71 16.41 -6.33 0.33
C GLU A 71 17.50 -5.26 0.43
N ALA A 72 17.09 -3.99 0.56
CA ALA A 72 18.04 -2.92 0.75
C ALA A 72 18.76 -3.23 2.07
N GLY A 73 20.04 -3.58 1.96
CA GLY A 73 20.91 -3.95 3.08
C GLY A 73 21.13 -2.81 4.07
#